data_AF-A0A081XU44-F1
#
_entry.id   AF-A0A081XU44-F1
#
_cell.length_a   1.000
_cell.length_b   1.000
_cell.length_c   1.000
_cell.angle_alpha   90.00
_cell.angle_beta   90.00
_cell.angle_gamma   90.00
#
_symmetry.space_group_name_H-M   'P 1'
#
loop_
_entity.id
_entity.type
_entity.pdbx_description
1 polymer ?
#
loop_
_entity_poly.entity_id
_entity_poly.type
_entity_poly.pdbx_seq_one_letter_code
_entity_poly.pdbx_strand_id
1 'polypeptide(L)'
;MTEESEAKREPVTLMTIRVSRDSGKTWEPERAYRSSDHLPALMTSAWPPCECWRHRAQREREETQTQQLLADVKARNRWSRNRPA
;
A
#
# COMPACT_ATOMS: atom_id res chain seq x y z
N MET A 1 41.01 12.72 22.90
CA MET A 1 40.23 13.04 21.69
C MET A 1 38.85 12.44 21.91
N THR A 2 37.81 13.21 21.64
CA THR A 2 36.43 13.08 22.13
C THR A 2 35.77 11.73 21.86
N GLU A 3 35.61 10.91 22.90
CA GLU A 3 34.82 9.67 22.95
C GLU A 3 33.44 9.89 23.62
N GLU A 4 32.85 11.07 23.45
CA GLU A 4 31.53 11.41 23.98
C GLU A 4 30.64 11.91 22.85
N SER A 5 29.90 11.01 22.20
CA SER A 5 28.56 11.29 21.64
C SER A 5 27.98 10.06 20.95
N GLU A 6 28.04 8.89 21.60
CA GLU A 6 27.00 7.88 21.40
C GLU A 6 25.75 8.36 22.15
N ALA A 7 25.19 9.47 21.67
CA ALA A 7 23.92 9.95 22.13
C ALA A 7 22.93 8.82 21.88
N LYS A 8 22.32 8.34 22.96
CA LYS A 8 21.09 7.57 22.99
C LYS A 8 20.04 8.36 22.19
N ARG A 9 20.05 8.22 20.86
CA ARG A 9 19.18 8.98 19.96
C ARG A 9 17.79 8.40 20.18
N GLU A 10 17.05 9.02 21.07
CA GLU A 10 15.65 8.70 21.26
C GLU A 10 14.94 8.84 19.91
N PRO A 11 14.10 7.86 19.55
CA PRO A 11 13.52 7.83 18.22
C PRO A 11 12.58 9.02 18.05
N VAL A 12 13.01 9.92 17.17
CA VAL A 12 12.31 11.15 16.81
C VAL A 12 10.94 10.77 16.22
N THR A 13 9.88 11.38 16.74
CA THR A 13 8.54 11.31 16.15
C THR A 13 8.57 12.05 14.82
N LEU A 14 8.22 11.35 13.74
CA LEU A 14 8.18 11.91 12.39
C LEU A 14 6.81 12.47 12.07
N MET A 15 5.75 11.75 12.44
CA MET A 15 4.37 12.16 12.17
C MET A 15 3.39 11.58 13.19
N THR A 16 2.24 12.22 13.33
CA THR A 16 1.08 11.69 14.03
C THR A 16 -0.09 11.60 13.07
N ILE A 17 -0.86 10.51 13.17
CA ILE A 17 -2.02 10.26 12.31
C ILE A 17 -3.22 9.91 13.19
N ARG A 18 -4.38 10.43 12.79
CA ARG A 18 -5.69 9.99 13.25
C ARG A 18 -6.49 9.59 12.03
N VAL A 19 -7.24 8.50 12.13
CA VAL A 19 -8.04 7.98 11.02
C VAL A 19 -9.51 8.12 11.37
N SER A 20 -10.27 8.71 10.46
CA SER A 20 -11.73 8.66 10.49
C SER A 20 -12.24 7.68 9.46
N ARG A 21 -13.23 6.88 9.84
CA ARG A 21 -13.91 5.92 8.95
C ARG A 21 -15.33 6.32 8.60
N ASP A 22 -15.77 7.48 9.08
CA ASP A 22 -17.16 7.97 9.01
C ASP A 22 -17.23 9.42 8.53
N SER A 23 -16.33 9.78 7.61
CA SER A 23 -16.26 11.12 6.98
C SER A 23 -15.97 12.25 7.97
N GLY A 24 -15.08 11.99 8.93
CA GLY A 24 -14.59 12.99 9.88
C GLY A 24 -15.46 13.17 11.12
N LYS A 25 -16.52 12.37 11.30
CA LYS A 25 -17.43 12.50 12.46
C LYS A 25 -16.79 11.97 13.72
N THR A 26 -16.16 10.81 13.63
CA THR A 26 -15.37 10.20 14.71
C THR A 26 -13.96 9.88 14.22
N TRP A 27 -13.04 9.87 15.17
CA TRP A 27 -11.62 9.68 14.91
C TRP A 27 -11.08 8.61 15.85
N GLU A 28 -10.33 7.67 15.29
CA GLU A 28 -9.54 6.72 16.08
C GLU A 28 -8.52 7.45 16.99
N PRO A 29 -7.97 6.74 17.99
CA PRO A 29 -6.85 7.25 18.79
C PRO A 29 -5.66 7.68 17.93
N GLU A 30 -4.94 8.69 18.42
CA GLU A 30 -3.73 9.17 17.76
C GLU A 30 -2.64 8.09 17.73
N ARG A 31 -2.03 7.90 16.56
CA ARG A 31 -0.86 7.04 16.37
C ARG A 31 0.33 7.90 15.99
N ALA A 32 1.39 7.81 16.78
CA ALA A 32 2.67 8.42 16.48
C ALA A 32 3.57 7.43 15.72
N TYR A 33 4.13 7.88 14.61
CA TYR A 33 5.13 7.14 13.85
C TYR A 33 6.50 7.75 14.10
N ARG A 34 7.45 6.91 14.50
CA ARG A 34 8.80 7.28 14.90
C ARG A 34 9.81 6.76 13.89
N SER A 35 10.97 7.39 13.88
CA SER A 35 12.11 7.01 13.03
C SER A 35 12.60 5.57 13.23
N SER A 36 12.36 4.97 14.40
CA SER A 36 12.72 3.57 14.71
C SER A 36 11.64 2.56 14.33
N ASP A 37 10.47 2.97 13.85
CA ASP A 37 9.37 2.05 13.62
C ASP A 37 9.64 1.15 12.41
N HIS A 38 9.52 -0.16 12.62
CA HIS A 38 9.62 -1.15 11.56
C HIS A 38 8.27 -1.31 10.87
N LEU A 39 7.98 -0.41 9.93
CA LEU A 39 6.75 -0.47 9.14
C LEU A 39 6.88 -1.51 8.02
N PRO A 40 5.84 -2.33 7.79
CA PRO A 40 5.81 -3.21 6.63
C PRO A 40 5.87 -2.35 5.35
N ALA A 41 6.57 -2.84 4.33
CA ALA A 41 6.58 -2.17 3.04
C ALA A 41 5.15 -2.00 2.53
N LEU A 42 4.85 -0.85 1.89
CA LEU A 42 3.55 -0.65 1.25
C LEU A 42 3.36 -1.73 0.19
N MET A 43 2.53 -2.73 0.50
CA MET A 43 2.18 -3.82 -0.43
C MET A 43 1.32 -3.32 -1.60
N THR A 44 0.80 -2.10 -1.50
CA THR A 44 -0.03 -1.43 -2.51
C THR A 44 0.12 0.08 -2.37
N SER A 45 0.11 0.81 -3.48
CA SER A 45 0.03 2.28 -3.48
C SER A 45 -1.38 2.80 -3.20
N ALA A 46 -2.39 1.92 -3.09
CA ALA A 46 -3.76 2.29 -2.76
C ALA A 46 -4.01 2.10 -1.25
N TRP A 47 -4.00 3.20 -0.48
CA TRP A 47 -4.32 3.15 0.95
C TRP A 47 -5.09 4.37 1.48
N PRO A 48 -6.13 4.19 2.33
CA PRO A 48 -6.94 2.97 2.47
C PRO A 48 -7.88 2.84 1.27
N PRO A 49 -8.13 1.63 0.73
CA PRO A 49 -9.21 1.48 -0.22
C PRO A 49 -10.52 1.89 0.48
N CYS A 50 -11.23 2.88 -0.05
CA CYS A 50 -12.55 3.22 0.50
C CYS A 50 -13.42 1.96 0.49
N GLU A 51 -13.92 1.55 1.65
CA GLU A 51 -14.81 0.38 1.78
C GLU A 51 -16.26 0.68 1.44
N CYS A 52 -16.54 1.90 1.00
CA CYS A 52 -17.84 2.26 0.47
C CYS A 52 -18.18 1.45 -0.80
N TRP A 53 -19.45 1.10 -0.95
CA TRP A 53 -19.98 0.26 -2.04
C TRP A 53 -19.47 0.65 -3.43
N ARG A 54 -19.40 1.95 -3.71
CA ARG A 54 -18.93 2.48 -5.00
C ARG A 54 -17.46 2.12 -5.28
N HIS A 55 -16.57 2.38 -4.32
CA HIS A 55 -15.14 2.11 -4.50
C HIS A 55 -14.83 0.62 -4.40
N ARG A 56 -15.62 -0.18 -3.65
CA ARG A 56 -15.53 -1.64 -3.70
C ARG A 56 -15.82 -2.19 -5.10
N ALA A 57 -16.96 -1.81 -5.67
CA ALA A 57 -17.35 -2.24 -7.02
C ALA A 57 -16.37 -1.80 -8.11
N GLN A 58 -15.67 -0.67 -7.91
CA GLN A 58 -14.64 -0.21 -8.84
C GLN A 58 -13.40 -1.13 -8.79
N ARG A 59 -12.91 -1.47 -7.60
CA ARG A 59 -11.74 -2.36 -7.45
C ARG A 59 -11.98 -3.73 -8.06
N GLU A 60 -13.15 -4.32 -7.83
CA GLU A 60 -13.52 -5.62 -8.41
C GLU A 60 -13.46 -5.60 -9.95
N ARG A 61 -13.86 -4.49 -10.58
CA ARG A 61 -13.76 -4.31 -12.03
C ARG A 61 -12.32 -4.19 -12.50
N GLU A 62 -11.51 -3.38 -11.82
CA GLU A 62 -10.09 -3.17 -12.15
C GLU A 62 -9.27 -4.47 -11.99
N GLU A 63 -9.54 -5.25 -10.95
CA GLU A 63 -8.95 -6.58 -10.76
C GLU A 63 -9.33 -7.53 -11.89
N THR A 64 -10.61 -7.57 -12.26
CA THR A 64 -11.11 -8.38 -13.38
C THR A 64 -10.44 -7.98 -14.69
N GLN A 65 -10.34 -6.68 -14.96
CA GLN A 65 -9.69 -6.15 -16.17
C GLN A 65 -8.20 -6.51 -16.22
N THR A 66 -7.51 -6.39 -15.09
CA THR A 66 -6.10 -6.76 -14.97
C THR A 66 -5.89 -8.25 -15.23
N GLN A 67 -6.76 -9.11 -14.67
CA GLN A 67 -6.71 -10.55 -14.90
C GLN A 67 -6.97 -10.91 -16.37
N GLN A 68 -7.91 -10.23 -17.03
CA GLN A 68 -8.17 -10.40 -18.46
C GLN A 68 -6.95 -10.01 -19.31
N LEU A 69 -6.36 -8.84 -19.05
CA LEU A 69 -5.15 -8.40 -19.76
C LEU A 69 -3.98 -9.37 -19.57
N LEU A 70 -3.80 -9.90 -18.35
CA LEU A 70 -2.78 -10.91 -18.06
C LEU A 70 -3.06 -12.22 -18.82
N ALA A 71 -4.32 -12.64 -18.94
CA ALA A 71 -4.69 -13.82 -19.71
C ALA A 71 -4.41 -13.62 -21.22
N ASP A 72 -4.73 -12.45 -21.77
CA ASP A 72 -4.47 -12.11 -23.17
C ASP A 72 -2.98 -12.08 -23.50
N VAL A 73 -2.17 -11.46 -22.63
CA VAL A 73 -0.70 -11.46 -22.77
C VAL A 73 -0.16 -12.88 -22.71
N LYS A 74 -0.66 -13.72 -21.80
CA LYS A 74 -0.26 -15.14 -21.72
C LYS A 74 -0.67 -15.91 -22.97
N ALA A 75 -1.86 -15.68 -23.52
CA ALA A 75 -2.33 -16.32 -24.75
C ALA A 75 -1.47 -15.92 -25.95
N ARG A 76 -1.18 -14.62 -26.10
CA ARG A 76 -0.27 -14.09 -27.13
C ARG A 76 1.13 -14.70 -27.02
N ASN A 77 1.69 -14.75 -25.81
CA ASN A 77 3.01 -15.33 -25.56
C ASN A 77 3.06 -16.85 -25.78
N ARG A 78 1.94 -17.56 -25.54
CA ARG A 78 1.82 -18.99 -25.85
C ARG A 78 1.76 -19.23 -27.35
N TRP A 79 0.97 -18.44 -28.08
CA TRP A 79 0.85 -18.53 -29.53
C TRP A 79 2.19 -18.24 -30.22
N SER A 80 2.91 -17.20 -29.79
CA SER A 80 4.24 -16.88 -30.31
C SER A 80 5.23 -18.03 -30.18
N ARG A 81 5.18 -18.77 -29.06
CA ARG A 81 6.07 -19.91 -28.80
C ARG A 81 5.75 -21.17 -29.60
N ASN A 82 4.49 -21.40 -29.94
CA ASN A 82 4.03 -22.61 -30.62
C ASN A 82 3.64 -22.35 -32.09
N ARG A 83 4.20 -21.30 -32.70
CA ARG A 83 3.85 -20.91 -34.06
C ARG A 83 4.36 -21.99 -35.04
N PRO A 84 3.49 -22.59 -35.88
CA PRO A 84 3.94 -23.56 -36.87
C PRO A 84 4.81 -22.86 -37.92
N ALA A 85 5.84 -23.59 -38.39
CA ALA A 85 6.80 -23.17 -39.41
C ALA A 85 6.16 -23.04 -40.80
#